data_AF-A0AA38PMJ5-F1
#
_entry.id   AF-A0AA38PMJ5-F1
#
_cell.length_a   1.000
_cell.length_b   1.000
_cell.length_c   1.000
_cell.angle_alpha   90.00
_cell.angle_beta   90.00
_cell.angle_gamma   90.00
#
_symmetry.space_group_name_H-M   'P 1'
#
loop_
_entity.id
_entity.type
_entity.pdbx_description
1 polymer ?
#
loop_
_entity_poly.entity_id
_entity_poly.type
_entity_poly.pdbx_seq_one_letter_code
_entity_poly.pdbx_strand_id
1 'polypeptide(L)'
;MSPVNSRANSPSDDEEQAELLLIQKKKEERARREAERKAEEEAEAAAEEAQLAEIRRKKEEKKREAEEKKKKEEMEKRRVEEESRAAEAAKKAAEDAKKEKEKRMAEEQSKAAKAAKRAVEENRKKIEMKRRMETAALPVSETSTVVVGKKRKRVAVVVPSGDPEGGDPNPGDDNDYIELDTDDDEDPEVPPTSPPKQSRCSRCILKAFKCELVGPGSASCKGCRKAKVRCLLVPDDYPCRSKRMKVESPVASTSSQVIDDLRTNVRDLNTRINLQEEMLRYLILRVRKLEEANREEDEEEESEEDRVKRTGDRKGKGRKE
;
A
#
# COMPACT_ATOMS: atom_id res chain seq x y z
N MET A 1 24.92 88.00 -78.15
CA MET A 1 25.18 87.27 -76.89
C MET A 1 24.21 87.81 -75.86
N SER A 2 23.15 87.06 -75.54
CA SER A 2 22.15 87.45 -74.56
C SER A 2 22.44 86.74 -73.23
N PRO A 3 22.42 87.41 -72.08
CA PRO A 3 22.65 86.76 -70.80
C PRO A 3 21.41 85.95 -70.41
N VAL A 4 21.63 84.66 -70.14
CA VAL A 4 20.62 83.74 -69.60
C VAL A 4 20.45 84.11 -68.12
N ASN A 5 19.28 84.65 -67.78
CA ASN A 5 18.95 85.08 -66.43
C ASN A 5 18.50 83.83 -65.64
N SER A 6 19.44 83.16 -64.97
CA SER A 6 19.18 82.01 -64.09
C SER A 6 18.49 82.49 -62.82
N ARG A 7 17.17 82.64 -62.87
CA ARG A 7 16.34 82.96 -61.72
C ARG A 7 16.30 81.73 -60.81
N ALA A 8 17.12 81.73 -59.77
CA ALA A 8 17.06 80.74 -58.71
C ALA A 8 15.65 80.81 -58.07
N ASN A 9 14.87 79.74 -58.20
CA ASN A 9 13.63 79.57 -57.45
C ASN A 9 14.03 79.30 -56.00
N SER A 10 14.05 80.35 -55.18
CA SER A 10 14.03 80.22 -53.72
C SER A 10 12.76 79.47 -53.33
N PRO A 11 12.83 78.43 -52.47
CA PRO A 11 11.65 77.82 -51.89
C PRO A 11 10.78 78.92 -51.27
N SER A 12 9.49 78.90 -51.54
CA SER A 12 8.56 79.83 -50.90
C SER A 12 8.44 79.50 -49.42
N ASP A 13 8.37 80.51 -48.55
CA ASP A 13 8.26 80.37 -47.09
C ASP A 13 7.12 79.42 -46.63
N ASP A 14 6.10 79.21 -47.48
CA ASP A 14 4.99 78.29 -47.26
C ASP A 14 5.38 76.80 -47.32
N GLU A 15 6.39 76.44 -48.12
CA GLU A 15 6.89 75.06 -48.23
C GLU A 15 7.71 74.66 -47.00
N GLU A 16 8.52 75.58 -46.47
CA GLU A 16 9.28 75.37 -45.23
C GLU A 16 8.37 75.22 -44.00
N GLN A 17 7.28 76.00 -43.95
CA GLN A 17 6.28 75.86 -42.88
C GLN A 17 5.54 74.51 -42.94
N ALA A 18 5.21 74.03 -44.15
CA ALA A 18 4.58 72.71 -44.33
C ALA A 18 5.52 71.57 -43.89
N GLU A 19 6.81 71.67 -44.18
CA GLU A 19 7.79 70.65 -43.78
C GLU A 19 7.97 70.60 -42.25
N LEU A 20 8.01 71.75 -41.57
CA LEU A 20 8.09 71.83 -40.11
C LEU A 20 6.86 71.19 -39.42
N LEU A 21 5.65 71.41 -39.95
CA LEU A 21 4.43 70.81 -39.42
C LEU A 21 4.42 69.27 -39.59
N LEU A 22 4.93 68.76 -40.71
CA LEU A 22 5.08 67.32 -40.94
C LEU A 22 6.10 66.70 -39.96
N ILE A 23 7.21 67.39 -39.69
CA ILE A 23 8.21 66.96 -38.70
C ILE A 23 7.61 66.93 -37.29
N GLN A 24 6.82 67.94 -36.92
CA GLN A 24 6.17 68.01 -35.61
C GLN A 24 5.16 66.88 -35.43
N LYS A 25 4.29 66.65 -36.42
CA LYS A 25 3.31 65.56 -36.41
C LYS A 25 3.99 64.18 -36.32
N LYS A 26 5.11 63.98 -37.01
CA LYS A 26 5.89 62.73 -36.95
C LYS A 26 6.57 62.53 -35.59
N LYS A 27 7.00 63.60 -34.93
CA LYS A 27 7.55 63.54 -33.56
C LYS A 27 6.46 63.19 -32.55
N GLU A 28 5.29 63.81 -32.65
CA GLU A 28 4.15 63.54 -31.78
C GLU A 28 3.64 62.10 -31.95
N GLU A 29 3.55 61.61 -33.18
CA GLU A 29 3.17 60.21 -33.45
C GLU A 29 4.18 59.21 -32.86
N ARG A 30 5.48 59.50 -32.97
CA ARG A 30 6.51 58.67 -32.32
C ARG A 30 6.42 58.69 -30.80
N ALA A 31 6.20 59.87 -30.20
CA ALA A 31 6.02 59.99 -28.75
C ALA A 31 4.79 59.21 -28.26
N ARG A 32 3.68 59.26 -29.02
CA ARG A 32 2.47 58.49 -28.69
C ARG A 32 2.70 56.99 -28.78
N ARG A 33 3.36 56.49 -29.83
CA ARG A 33 3.69 55.06 -29.98
C ARG A 33 4.69 54.58 -28.92
N GLU A 34 5.60 55.44 -28.48
CA GLU A 34 6.52 55.09 -27.39
C GLU A 34 5.80 55.04 -26.04
N ALA A 35 4.88 55.97 -25.77
CA ALA A 35 4.04 55.93 -24.58
C ALA A 35 3.12 54.70 -24.54
N GLU A 36 2.54 54.32 -25.69
CA GLU A 36 1.72 53.12 -25.82
C GLU A 36 2.52 51.84 -25.54
N ARG A 37 3.74 51.72 -26.11
CA ARG A 37 4.61 50.58 -25.82
C ARG A 37 4.99 50.48 -24.34
N LYS A 38 5.29 51.60 -23.67
CA LYS A 38 5.62 51.60 -22.24
C LYS A 38 4.42 51.16 -21.39
N ALA A 39 3.22 51.60 -21.75
CA ALA A 39 2.00 51.18 -21.05
C ALA A 39 1.69 49.68 -21.27
N GLU A 40 1.96 49.15 -22.46
CA GLU A 40 1.81 47.72 -22.76
C GLU A 40 2.84 46.88 -22.00
N GLU A 41 4.11 47.28 -22.00
CA GLU A 41 5.19 46.61 -21.27
C GLU A 41 4.94 46.62 -19.74
N GLU A 42 4.45 47.72 -19.18
CA GLU A 42 4.09 47.80 -17.76
C GLU A 42 2.88 46.92 -17.41
N ALA A 43 1.89 46.85 -18.31
CA ALA A 43 0.73 45.97 -18.13
C ALA A 43 1.12 44.48 -18.22
N GLU A 44 2.03 44.12 -19.12
CA GLU A 44 2.55 42.76 -19.27
C GLU A 44 3.36 42.35 -18.04
N ALA A 45 4.26 43.22 -17.56
CA ALA A 45 5.04 42.97 -16.34
C ALA A 45 4.13 42.77 -15.10
N ALA A 46 3.07 43.59 -14.96
CA ALA A 46 2.11 43.43 -13.86
C ALA A 46 1.31 42.11 -13.96
N ALA A 47 0.96 41.69 -15.18
CA ALA A 47 0.28 40.41 -15.40
C ALA A 47 1.19 39.21 -15.08
N GLU A 48 2.47 39.27 -15.46
CA GLU A 48 3.45 38.24 -15.15
C GLU A 48 3.68 38.13 -13.63
N GLU A 49 3.84 39.26 -12.93
CA GLU A 49 4.00 39.28 -11.48
C GLU A 49 2.78 38.70 -10.76
N ALA A 50 1.57 39.01 -11.23
CA ALA A 50 0.33 38.43 -10.69
C ALA A 50 0.28 36.91 -10.86
N GLN A 51 0.71 36.39 -12.03
CA GLN A 51 0.78 34.94 -12.26
C GLN A 51 1.81 34.27 -11.34
N LEU A 52 2.99 34.86 -11.19
CA LEU A 52 4.03 34.34 -10.29
C LEU A 52 3.57 34.33 -8.83
N ALA A 53 2.85 35.37 -8.38
CA ALA A 53 2.24 35.42 -7.06
C ALA A 53 1.19 34.31 -6.86
N GLU A 54 0.34 34.05 -7.86
CA GLU A 54 -0.64 32.98 -7.82
C GLU A 54 0.02 31.59 -7.76
N ILE A 55 1.07 31.37 -8.56
CA ILE A 55 1.84 30.12 -8.55
C ILE A 55 2.48 29.90 -7.18
N ARG A 56 3.08 30.93 -6.58
CA ARG A 56 3.66 30.86 -5.22
C ARG A 56 2.61 30.49 -4.18
N ARG A 57 1.44 31.14 -4.22
CA ARG A 57 0.32 30.84 -3.31
C ARG A 57 -0.14 29.39 -3.46
N LYS A 58 -0.34 28.89 -4.69
CA LYS A 58 -0.74 27.50 -4.95
C LYS A 58 0.32 26.49 -4.47
N LYS A 59 1.60 26.82 -4.60
CA LYS A 59 2.70 25.97 -4.12
C LYS A 59 2.72 25.90 -2.59
N GLU A 60 2.49 27.02 -1.91
CA GLU A 60 2.41 27.07 -0.45
C GLU A 60 1.17 26.32 0.07
N GLU A 61 0.02 26.49 -0.58
CA GLU A 61 -1.22 25.79 -0.24
C GLU A 61 -1.04 24.27 -0.33
N LYS A 62 -0.48 23.76 -1.43
CA LYS A 62 -0.15 22.33 -1.57
C LYS A 62 0.81 21.82 -0.49
N LYS A 63 1.77 22.66 -0.07
CA LYS A 63 2.71 22.29 1.01
C LYS A 63 1.97 22.15 2.34
N ARG A 64 1.05 23.07 2.66
CA ARG A 64 0.22 23.00 3.87
C ARG A 64 -0.70 21.78 3.86
N GLU A 65 -1.35 21.48 2.73
CA GLU A 65 -2.19 20.28 2.59
C GLU A 65 -1.39 18.99 2.80
N ALA A 66 -0.18 18.90 2.24
CA ALA A 66 0.69 17.75 2.41
C ALA A 66 1.14 17.57 3.87
N GLU A 67 1.44 18.67 4.56
CA GLU A 67 1.81 18.65 5.98
C GLU A 67 0.64 18.23 6.88
N GLU A 68 -0.56 18.76 6.62
CA GLU A 68 -1.78 18.39 7.34
C GLU A 68 -2.10 16.90 7.16
N LYS A 69 -1.94 16.38 5.94
CA LYS A 69 -2.13 14.96 5.65
C LYS A 69 -1.15 14.08 6.43
N LYS A 70 0.13 14.45 6.47
CA LYS A 70 1.15 13.75 7.28
C LYS A 70 0.80 13.76 8.77
N LYS A 71 0.35 14.91 9.29
CA LYS A 71 -0.04 15.02 10.69
C LYS A 71 -1.26 14.15 11.04
N LYS A 72 -2.25 14.08 10.14
CA LYS A 72 -3.40 13.18 10.29
C LYS A 72 -2.98 11.71 10.27
N GLU A 73 -2.11 11.33 9.35
CA GLU A 73 -1.57 9.96 9.26
C GLU A 73 -0.77 9.58 10.52
N GLU A 74 0.05 10.49 11.04
CA GLU A 74 0.80 10.25 12.28
C GLU A 74 -0.12 10.07 13.49
N MET A 75 -1.18 10.89 13.60
CA MET A 75 -2.18 10.75 14.67
C MET A 75 -2.93 9.42 14.58
N GLU A 76 -3.32 9.00 13.38
CA GLU A 76 -3.99 7.71 13.18
C GLU A 76 -3.06 6.55 13.54
N LYS A 77 -1.80 6.60 13.12
CA LYS A 77 -0.79 5.60 13.47
C LYS A 77 -0.60 5.48 14.99
N ARG A 78 -0.49 6.62 15.70
CA ARG A 78 -0.40 6.64 17.17
C ARG A 78 -1.62 6.02 17.82
N ARG A 79 -2.82 6.32 17.32
CA ARG A 79 -4.07 5.75 17.85
C ARG A 79 -4.12 4.23 17.69
N VAL A 80 -3.74 3.73 16.52
CA VAL A 80 -3.68 2.28 16.25
C VAL A 80 -2.65 1.59 17.14
N GLU A 81 -1.48 2.21 17.33
CA GLU A 81 -0.44 1.66 18.21
C GLU A 81 -0.89 1.61 19.68
N GLU A 82 -1.56 2.67 20.16
CA GLU A 82 -2.12 2.71 21.51
C GLU A 82 -3.20 1.66 21.71
N GLU A 83 -4.12 1.50 20.75
CA GLU A 83 -5.17 0.48 20.78
C GLU A 83 -4.59 -0.94 20.77
N SER A 84 -3.52 -1.17 20.00
CA SER A 84 -2.81 -2.46 19.99
C SER A 84 -2.19 -2.76 21.35
N ARG A 85 -1.52 -1.79 21.98
CA ARG A 85 -0.92 -1.97 23.32
C ARG A 85 -2.00 -2.22 24.38
N ALA A 86 -3.13 -1.54 24.30
CA ALA A 86 -4.27 -1.77 25.20
C ALA A 86 -4.85 -3.17 25.03
N ALA A 87 -5.00 -3.65 23.79
CA ALA A 87 -5.47 -5.00 23.49
C ALA A 87 -4.49 -6.09 23.98
N GLU A 88 -3.19 -5.88 23.83
CA GLU A 88 -2.16 -6.79 24.34
C GLU A 88 -2.16 -6.83 25.87
N ALA A 89 -2.26 -5.67 26.53
CA ALA A 89 -2.36 -5.59 27.98
C ALA A 89 -3.61 -6.32 28.52
N ALA A 90 -4.76 -6.17 27.84
CA ALA A 90 -5.99 -6.87 28.19
C ALA A 90 -5.86 -8.40 28.04
N LYS A 91 -5.20 -8.88 26.97
CA LYS A 91 -4.92 -10.31 26.78
C LYS A 91 -4.04 -10.86 27.90
N LYS A 92 -2.98 -10.13 28.25
CA LYS A 92 -2.07 -10.52 29.33
C LYS A 92 -2.79 -10.60 30.68
N ALA A 93 -3.61 -9.60 31.00
CA ALA A 93 -4.41 -9.61 32.23
C ALA A 93 -5.39 -10.79 32.28
N ALA A 94 -6.02 -11.14 31.15
CA ALA A 94 -6.91 -12.29 31.07
C ALA A 94 -6.16 -13.64 31.21
N GLU A 95 -4.93 -13.74 30.68
CA GLU A 95 -4.08 -14.92 30.84
C GLU A 95 -3.60 -15.08 32.29
N ASP A 96 -3.14 -14.00 32.91
CA ASP A 96 -2.69 -13.99 34.30
C ASP A 96 -3.83 -14.37 35.26
N ALA A 97 -5.05 -13.87 35.02
CA ALA A 97 -6.22 -14.27 35.79
C ALA A 97 -6.56 -15.77 35.66
N LYS A 98 -6.38 -16.36 34.47
CA LYS A 98 -6.56 -17.80 34.26
C LYS A 98 -5.51 -18.61 35.02
N LYS A 99 -4.23 -18.21 34.93
CA LYS A 99 -3.12 -18.86 35.64
C LYS A 99 -3.31 -18.79 37.15
N GLU A 100 -3.75 -17.65 37.68
CA GLU A 100 -4.03 -17.51 39.12
C GLU A 100 -5.18 -18.42 39.56
N LYS A 101 -6.26 -18.49 38.77
CA LYS A 101 -7.40 -19.37 39.05
C LYS A 101 -6.97 -20.85 39.05
N GLU A 102 -6.18 -21.26 38.07
CA GLU A 102 -5.66 -22.63 37.98
C GLU A 102 -4.77 -22.98 39.18
N LYS A 103 -3.89 -22.05 39.59
CA LYS A 103 -3.05 -22.22 40.77
C LYS A 103 -3.87 -22.40 42.06
N ARG A 104 -4.94 -21.61 42.25
CA ARG A 104 -5.83 -21.75 43.41
C ARG A 104 -6.53 -23.11 43.43
N MET A 105 -7.04 -23.56 42.28
CA MET A 105 -7.69 -24.88 42.15
C MET A 105 -6.71 -26.02 42.44
N ALA A 106 -5.46 -25.94 41.94
CA ALA A 106 -4.43 -26.94 42.20
C ALA A 106 -4.04 -27.00 43.69
N GLU A 107 -3.94 -25.84 44.36
CA GLU A 107 -3.65 -25.78 45.79
C GLU A 107 -4.80 -26.38 46.62
N GLU A 108 -6.05 -26.11 46.26
CA GLU A 108 -7.24 -26.66 46.91
C GLU A 108 -7.32 -28.19 46.74
N GLN A 109 -7.09 -28.70 45.52
CA GLN A 109 -7.01 -30.13 45.27
C GLN A 109 -5.88 -30.81 46.08
N SER A 110 -4.71 -30.16 46.19
CA SER A 110 -3.60 -30.66 47.01
C SER A 110 -3.96 -30.74 48.49
N LYS A 111 -4.66 -29.73 49.03
CA LYS A 111 -5.16 -29.75 50.41
C LYS A 111 -6.19 -30.87 50.61
N ALA A 112 -7.13 -31.04 49.68
CA ALA A 112 -8.12 -32.11 49.74
C ALA A 112 -7.47 -33.51 49.68
N ALA A 113 -6.49 -33.71 48.79
CA ALA A 113 -5.75 -34.98 48.68
C ALA A 113 -4.96 -35.30 49.96
N LYS A 114 -4.32 -34.31 50.58
CA LYS A 114 -3.63 -34.48 51.88
C LYS A 114 -4.60 -34.82 53.01
N ALA A 115 -5.77 -34.17 53.07
CA ALA A 115 -6.80 -34.46 54.04
C ALA A 115 -7.35 -35.89 53.88
N ALA A 116 -7.61 -36.32 52.65
CA ALA A 116 -8.05 -37.68 52.35
C ALA A 116 -7.01 -38.73 52.77
N LYS A 117 -5.72 -38.51 52.45
CA LYS A 117 -4.63 -39.40 52.90
C LYS A 117 -4.57 -39.55 54.42
N ARG A 118 -4.71 -38.43 55.16
CA ARG A 118 -4.74 -38.46 56.63
C ARG A 118 -5.94 -39.24 57.17
N ALA A 119 -7.12 -39.06 56.59
CA ALA A 119 -8.32 -39.79 56.99
C ALA A 119 -8.20 -41.31 56.74
N VAL A 120 -7.60 -41.73 55.62
CA VAL A 120 -7.32 -43.15 55.35
C VAL A 120 -6.31 -43.72 56.35
N GLU A 121 -5.25 -42.97 56.67
CA GLU A 121 -4.24 -43.41 57.63
C GLU A 121 -4.81 -43.54 59.06
N GLU A 122 -5.66 -42.59 59.48
CA GLU A 122 -6.34 -42.65 60.78
C GLU A 122 -7.29 -43.85 60.88
N ASN A 123 -8.07 -44.12 59.82
CA ASN A 123 -8.91 -45.31 59.76
C ASN A 123 -8.09 -46.60 59.81
N ARG A 124 -6.94 -46.64 59.12
CA ARG A 124 -6.02 -47.79 59.18
C ARG A 124 -5.51 -48.02 60.60
N LYS A 125 -5.13 -46.95 61.33
CA LYS A 125 -4.71 -47.03 62.73
C LYS A 125 -5.84 -47.53 63.65
N LYS A 126 -7.09 -47.08 63.43
CA LYS A 126 -8.26 -47.57 64.17
C LYS A 126 -8.52 -49.07 63.92
N ILE A 127 -8.41 -49.52 62.67
CA ILE A 127 -8.55 -50.94 62.31
C ILE A 127 -7.42 -51.77 62.93
N GLU A 128 -6.18 -51.28 62.90
CA GLU A 128 -5.04 -51.98 63.50
C GLU A 128 -5.17 -52.06 65.03
N MET A 129 -5.61 -51.00 65.70
CA MET A 129 -5.89 -51.01 67.13
C MET A 129 -7.00 -52.00 67.49
N LYS A 130 -8.07 -52.04 66.69
CA LYS A 130 -9.17 -52.99 66.89
C LYS A 130 -8.70 -54.44 66.73
N ARG A 131 -7.87 -54.71 65.72
CA ARG A 131 -7.23 -56.03 65.53
C ARG A 131 -6.31 -56.40 66.69
N ARG A 132 -5.49 -55.46 67.20
CA ARG A 132 -4.62 -55.72 68.37
C ARG A 132 -5.42 -56.04 69.63
N MET A 133 -6.55 -55.36 69.84
CA MET A 133 -7.46 -55.66 70.96
C MET A 133 -8.16 -57.02 70.79
N GLU A 134 -8.55 -57.39 69.57
CA GLU A 134 -9.10 -58.73 69.27
C GLU A 134 -8.08 -59.84 69.50
N THR A 135 -6.82 -59.65 69.11
CA THR A 135 -5.75 -60.63 69.33
C THR A 135 -5.29 -60.74 70.79
N ALA A 136 -5.54 -59.70 71.61
CA ALA A 136 -5.22 -59.73 73.04
C ALA A 136 -6.31 -60.42 73.89
N ALA A 137 -7.47 -60.74 73.30
CA ALA A 137 -8.61 -61.33 73.99
C ALA A 137 -8.73 -62.86 73.83
N LEU A 138 -7.78 -63.53 73.18
CA LEU A 138 -7.80 -65.00 72.98
C LEU A 138 -6.54 -65.66 73.57
N PRO A 139 -6.68 -66.62 74.49
CA PRO A 139 -5.56 -67.46 74.90
C PRO A 139 -5.18 -68.43 73.78
N VAL A 140 -3.87 -68.59 73.63
CA VAL A 140 -3.21 -69.50 72.69
C VAL A 140 -3.73 -70.93 72.89
N SER A 141 -4.22 -71.56 71.83
CA SER A 141 -4.24 -73.02 71.74
C SER A 141 -3.67 -73.45 70.40
N GLU A 142 -2.63 -74.26 70.49
CA GLU A 142 -2.02 -74.97 69.39
C GLU A 142 -3.05 -75.93 68.77
N THR A 143 -3.08 -76.02 67.44
CA THR A 143 -2.95 -77.28 66.68
C THR A 143 -3.35 -77.10 65.21
N SER A 144 -2.70 -77.94 64.40
CA SER A 144 -3.24 -78.57 63.19
C SER A 144 -3.01 -77.90 61.82
N THR A 145 -2.09 -78.54 61.10
CA THR A 145 -1.88 -78.61 59.66
C THR A 145 -3.15 -78.72 58.83
N VAL A 146 -3.26 -77.97 57.71
CA VAL A 146 -3.75 -78.52 56.43
C VAL A 146 -3.11 -77.75 55.26
N VAL A 147 -2.42 -78.50 54.40
CA VAL A 147 -1.94 -78.10 53.08
C VAL A 147 -3.13 -78.02 52.12
N VAL A 148 -3.41 -76.85 51.52
CA VAL A 148 -4.15 -76.78 50.25
C VAL A 148 -3.54 -75.68 49.38
N GLY A 149 -2.86 -76.12 48.32
CA GLY A 149 -2.39 -75.23 47.27
C GLY A 149 -3.54 -74.61 46.48
N LYS A 150 -3.41 -73.32 46.14
CA LYS A 150 -4.10 -72.74 44.99
C LYS A 150 -3.29 -71.58 44.41
N LYS A 151 -3.29 -71.56 43.09
CA LYS A 151 -2.31 -70.96 42.19
C LYS A 151 -2.23 -69.43 42.31
N ARG A 152 -1.00 -68.94 42.18
CA ARG A 152 -0.64 -67.52 42.01
C ARG A 152 -1.23 -66.98 40.70
N LYS A 153 -1.86 -65.81 40.75
CA LYS A 153 -1.92 -64.87 39.62
C LYS A 153 -1.51 -63.50 40.15
N ARG A 154 -0.24 -63.14 39.89
CA ARG A 154 0.27 -61.78 40.12
C ARG A 154 -0.28 -60.92 38.99
N VAL A 155 -1.01 -59.86 39.32
CA VAL A 155 -1.19 -58.71 38.42
C VAL A 155 -0.40 -57.58 39.07
N ALA A 156 0.73 -57.25 38.44
CA ALA A 156 1.50 -56.07 38.77
C ALA A 156 0.71 -54.86 38.26
N VAL A 157 0.27 -53.99 39.16
CA VAL A 157 -0.15 -52.64 38.80
C VAL A 157 1.01 -51.73 39.14
N VAL A 158 1.70 -51.33 38.07
CA VAL A 158 2.80 -50.38 38.05
C VAL A 158 2.25 -49.00 38.41
N VAL A 159 2.93 -48.35 39.35
CA VAL A 159 2.79 -46.92 39.68
C VAL A 159 3.63 -46.13 38.69
N PRO A 160 3.13 -45.07 38.04
CA PRO A 160 3.98 -44.05 37.47
C PRO A 160 4.05 -42.85 38.44
N SER A 161 5.22 -42.72 39.07
CA SER A 161 5.69 -41.46 39.66
C SER A 161 6.41 -40.66 38.57
N GLY A 162 6.40 -39.32 38.70
CA GLY A 162 7.10 -38.35 37.84
C GLY A 162 8.62 -38.57 37.73
N ASP A 163 9.39 -37.79 37.01
CA ASP A 163 9.29 -36.38 36.63
C ASP A 163 10.36 -36.11 35.52
N PRO A 164 10.52 -34.87 34.99
CA PRO A 164 11.14 -34.56 33.70
C PRO A 164 12.62 -34.19 33.77
N GLU A 165 13.40 -34.60 32.75
CA GLU A 165 14.63 -33.96 32.25
C GLU A 165 14.69 -34.35 30.75
N GLY A 166 14.81 -33.46 29.77
CA GLY A 166 15.92 -32.53 29.56
C GLY A 166 16.84 -33.12 28.49
N GLY A 167 16.84 -32.58 27.26
CA GLY A 167 17.81 -32.97 26.23
C GLY A 167 17.40 -32.61 24.80
N ASP A 168 18.20 -31.73 24.19
CA ASP A 168 18.05 -31.02 22.91
C ASP A 168 17.89 -31.89 21.63
N PRO A 169 17.48 -31.26 20.50
CA PRO A 169 17.23 -31.88 19.22
C PRO A 169 18.53 -32.03 18.42
N ASN A 170 18.57 -33.03 17.55
CA ASN A 170 19.50 -33.01 16.42
C ASN A 170 18.75 -33.41 15.13
N PRO A 171 18.92 -32.65 14.04
CA PRO A 171 18.29 -32.91 12.76
C PRO A 171 19.21 -33.77 11.88
N GLY A 172 18.72 -34.91 11.43
CA GLY A 172 19.17 -35.59 10.21
C GLY A 172 17.91 -35.79 9.39
N ASP A 173 17.73 -35.07 8.28
CA ASP A 173 18.39 -35.33 7.00
C ASP A 173 18.09 -36.75 6.53
N ASP A 174 16.88 -36.94 6.01
CA ASP A 174 16.60 -37.96 5.01
C ASP A 174 15.78 -37.30 3.89
N ASN A 175 16.45 -37.19 2.75
CA ASN A 175 15.93 -36.78 1.47
C ASN A 175 15.02 -37.88 0.91
N ASP A 176 13.71 -37.68 0.91
CA ASP A 176 12.80 -38.44 0.06
C ASP A 176 12.32 -37.56 -1.10
N TYR A 177 13.07 -37.71 -2.19
CA TYR A 177 12.73 -37.26 -3.54
C TYR A 177 11.52 -38.08 -4.02
N ILE A 178 10.32 -37.51 -3.92
CA ILE A 178 9.13 -38.09 -4.55
C ILE A 178 9.02 -37.51 -5.95
N GLU A 179 9.59 -38.22 -6.91
CA GLU A 179 9.30 -38.10 -8.34
C GLU A 179 7.91 -38.70 -8.56
N LEU A 180 6.89 -37.84 -8.73
CA LEU A 180 5.56 -38.24 -9.20
C LEU A 180 5.49 -37.93 -10.69
N ASP A 181 5.99 -38.87 -11.48
CA ASP A 181 5.41 -39.19 -12.78
C ASP A 181 4.10 -39.93 -12.51
N THR A 182 2.97 -39.39 -12.96
CA THR A 182 1.91 -40.17 -13.62
C THR A 182 0.83 -39.27 -14.22
N ASP A 183 0.68 -39.44 -15.54
CA ASP A 183 -0.56 -39.53 -16.30
C ASP A 183 -1.30 -38.25 -16.75
N ASP A 184 -0.98 -37.89 -18.01
CA ASP A 184 -1.93 -37.71 -19.12
C ASP A 184 -3.32 -38.33 -18.88
N ASP A 185 -4.30 -37.49 -18.56
CA ASP A 185 -5.72 -37.76 -18.81
C ASP A 185 -6.22 -36.69 -19.80
N GLU A 186 -6.24 -37.06 -21.08
CA GLU A 186 -7.03 -36.39 -22.12
C GLU A 186 -8.53 -36.56 -21.79
N ASP A 187 -9.15 -35.53 -21.20
CA ASP A 187 -10.61 -35.45 -21.06
C ASP A 187 -11.24 -34.92 -22.37
N PRO A 188 -12.15 -35.67 -23.02
CA PRO A 188 -12.71 -35.33 -24.33
C PRO A 188 -13.52 -34.03 -24.34
N GLU A 189 -13.32 -33.26 -25.43
CA GLU A 189 -14.02 -32.02 -25.77
C GLU A 189 -15.54 -32.10 -25.58
N VAL A 190 -16.04 -31.54 -24.47
CA VAL A 190 -17.46 -31.19 -24.33
C VAL A 190 -17.66 -29.80 -24.94
N PRO A 191 -18.42 -29.64 -26.04
CA PRO A 191 -18.68 -28.32 -26.62
C PRO A 191 -19.56 -27.51 -25.66
N PRO A 192 -19.19 -26.26 -25.32
CA PRO A 192 -19.99 -25.42 -24.44
C PRO A 192 -21.31 -25.04 -25.13
N THR A 193 -22.42 -25.62 -24.67
CA THR A 193 -23.80 -25.40 -25.15
C THR A 193 -24.42 -24.08 -24.64
N SER A 194 -23.60 -23.06 -24.37
CA SER A 194 -24.09 -21.75 -23.92
C SER A 194 -23.47 -20.63 -24.77
N PRO A 195 -24.28 -19.71 -25.34
CA PRO A 195 -23.73 -18.58 -26.08
C PRO A 195 -22.78 -17.79 -25.15
N PRO A 196 -21.59 -17.39 -25.64
CA PRO A 196 -20.62 -16.67 -24.83
C PRO A 196 -21.29 -15.39 -24.30
N LYS A 197 -21.29 -15.24 -22.97
CA LYS A 197 -21.80 -14.03 -22.32
C LYS A 197 -20.95 -12.87 -22.86
N GLN A 198 -21.60 -11.86 -23.42
CA GLN A 198 -20.91 -10.78 -24.12
C GLN A 198 -20.07 -9.94 -23.14
N SER A 199 -18.77 -9.85 -23.40
CA SER A 199 -17.82 -9.05 -22.62
C SER A 199 -18.29 -7.58 -22.50
N ARG A 200 -18.40 -7.11 -21.26
CA ARG A 200 -18.80 -5.73 -20.97
C ARG A 200 -17.58 -4.85 -20.77
N CYS A 201 -17.63 -3.59 -21.22
CA CYS A 201 -16.56 -2.64 -20.97
C CYS A 201 -16.65 -2.05 -19.56
N SER A 202 -15.50 -1.69 -18.98
CA SER A 202 -15.40 -1.14 -17.61
C SER A 202 -16.32 0.06 -17.37
N ARG A 203 -16.46 0.95 -18.37
CA ARG A 203 -17.33 2.13 -18.29
C ARG A 203 -18.82 1.77 -18.25
N CYS A 204 -19.25 0.79 -19.02
CA CYS A 204 -20.64 0.32 -18.99
C CYS A 204 -20.95 -0.45 -17.71
N ILE A 205 -19.97 -1.18 -17.16
CA ILE A 205 -20.08 -1.84 -15.85
C ILE A 205 -20.27 -0.79 -14.75
N LEU A 206 -19.39 0.22 -14.69
CA LEU A 206 -19.43 1.27 -13.65
C LEU A 206 -20.71 2.10 -13.69
N LYS A 207 -21.24 2.37 -14.88
CA LYS A 207 -22.45 3.17 -15.05
C LYS A 207 -23.74 2.34 -15.16
N ALA A 208 -23.66 1.02 -14.96
CA ALA A 208 -24.76 0.08 -15.13
C ALA A 208 -25.53 0.22 -16.47
N PHE A 209 -24.85 0.65 -17.53
CA PHE A 209 -25.44 0.82 -18.86
C PHE A 209 -25.31 -0.46 -19.70
N LYS A 210 -26.24 -0.64 -20.63
CA LYS A 210 -26.17 -1.72 -21.63
C LYS A 210 -24.92 -1.53 -22.51
N CYS A 211 -23.99 -2.47 -22.44
CA CYS A 211 -22.79 -2.50 -23.27
C CYS A 211 -23.11 -3.22 -24.58
N GLU A 212 -23.28 -2.47 -25.67
CA GLU A 212 -23.46 -3.05 -27.01
C GLU A 212 -22.19 -2.80 -27.84
N LEU A 213 -21.50 -3.87 -28.21
CA LEU A 213 -20.39 -3.80 -29.17
C LEU A 213 -20.90 -3.31 -30.52
N VAL A 214 -20.05 -2.56 -31.24
CA VAL A 214 -20.41 -2.01 -32.57
C VAL A 214 -20.43 -3.11 -33.64
N GLY A 215 -19.72 -4.22 -33.40
CA GLY A 215 -19.73 -5.44 -34.20
C GLY A 215 -18.81 -6.51 -33.59
N PRO A 216 -18.85 -7.76 -34.09
CA PRO A 216 -17.89 -8.79 -33.71
C PRO A 216 -16.46 -8.33 -34.04
N GLY A 217 -15.54 -8.40 -33.09
CA GLY A 217 -14.15 -7.93 -33.24
C GLY A 217 -13.93 -6.41 -33.07
N SER A 218 -14.99 -5.62 -32.82
CA SER A 218 -14.81 -4.19 -32.56
C SER A 218 -14.22 -3.94 -31.16
N ALA A 219 -13.13 -3.17 -31.10
CA ALA A 219 -12.48 -2.80 -29.83
C ALA A 219 -13.29 -1.77 -29.00
N SER A 220 -14.50 -1.39 -29.45
CA SER A 220 -15.31 -0.38 -28.76
C SER A 220 -16.82 -0.64 -28.79
N CYS A 221 -17.48 -0.32 -27.68
CA CYS A 221 -18.94 -0.34 -27.59
C CYS A 221 -19.57 0.98 -28.09
N LYS A 222 -20.84 0.93 -28.50
CA LYS A 222 -21.61 2.09 -28.98
C LYS A 222 -21.59 3.26 -27.99
N GLY A 223 -21.66 2.97 -26.69
CA GLY A 223 -21.62 4.00 -25.64
C GLY A 223 -20.27 4.73 -25.56
N CYS A 224 -19.17 3.99 -25.57
CA CYS A 224 -17.83 4.57 -25.58
C CYS A 224 -17.52 5.31 -26.88
N ARG A 225 -17.96 4.78 -28.02
CA ARG A 225 -17.78 5.42 -29.34
C ARG A 225 -18.55 6.76 -29.41
N LYS A 226 -19.81 6.80 -28.99
CA LYS A 226 -20.59 8.04 -28.91
C LYS A 226 -19.96 9.08 -27.97
N ALA A 227 -19.43 8.62 -26.85
CA ALA A 227 -18.76 9.48 -25.87
C ALA A 227 -17.31 9.85 -26.24
N LYS A 228 -16.80 9.42 -27.41
CA LYS A 228 -15.40 9.61 -27.86
C LYS A 228 -14.37 9.22 -26.80
N VAL A 229 -14.62 8.12 -26.08
CA VAL A 229 -13.73 7.61 -25.04
C VAL A 229 -13.20 6.23 -25.37
N ARG A 230 -12.00 5.91 -24.88
CA ARG A 230 -11.39 4.58 -25.04
C ARG A 230 -12.26 3.53 -24.33
N CYS A 231 -12.58 2.47 -25.06
CA CYS A 231 -13.34 1.35 -24.52
C CYS A 231 -12.36 0.30 -24.02
N LEU A 232 -12.39 0.01 -22.72
CA LEU A 232 -11.60 -1.07 -22.12
C LEU A 232 -12.55 -2.24 -21.88
N LEU A 233 -12.48 -3.23 -22.77
CA LEU A 233 -13.19 -4.50 -22.59
C LEU A 233 -12.51 -5.26 -21.46
N VAL A 234 -13.31 -5.69 -20.48
CA VAL A 234 -12.84 -6.51 -19.38
C VAL A 234 -13.11 -7.96 -19.79
N PRO A 235 -12.10 -8.85 -19.82
CA PRO A 235 -12.32 -10.27 -20.01
C PRO A 235 -13.31 -10.79 -18.97
N ASP A 236 -14.19 -11.72 -19.35
CA ASP A 236 -15.26 -12.21 -18.45
C ASP A 236 -14.73 -12.92 -17.19
N ASP A 237 -13.44 -13.27 -17.16
CA ASP A 237 -12.75 -13.87 -16.02
C ASP A 237 -12.34 -12.88 -14.92
N TYR A 238 -12.67 -11.58 -15.07
CA TYR A 238 -12.38 -10.60 -14.02
C TYR A 238 -13.54 -10.56 -13.00
N PRO A 239 -13.37 -11.05 -11.75
CA PRO A 239 -14.42 -11.00 -10.75
C PRO A 239 -14.73 -9.54 -10.38
N CYS A 240 -15.79 -9.00 -10.97
CA CYS A 240 -16.33 -7.70 -10.58
C CYS A 240 -16.79 -7.77 -9.11
N ARG A 241 -16.00 -7.11 -8.23
CA ARG A 241 -16.26 -6.88 -6.79
C ARG A 241 -17.67 -6.33 -6.45
N SER A 242 -18.44 -5.87 -7.42
CA SER A 242 -19.74 -5.22 -7.24
C SER A 242 -20.92 -6.18 -7.00
N LYS A 243 -20.73 -7.50 -7.01
CA LYS A 243 -21.79 -8.47 -6.63
C LYS A 243 -21.75 -8.94 -5.17
N ARG A 244 -20.81 -8.49 -4.33
CA ARG A 244 -20.66 -8.99 -2.94
C ARG A 244 -21.64 -8.41 -1.89
N MET A 245 -22.77 -7.82 -2.30
CA MET A 245 -23.85 -7.45 -1.38
C MET A 245 -25.23 -7.86 -1.91
N LYS A 246 -25.41 -9.16 -2.17
CA LYS A 246 -26.72 -9.79 -1.94
C LYS A 246 -26.46 -11.02 -1.09
N VAL A 247 -26.77 -10.85 0.19
CA VAL A 247 -26.87 -11.92 1.18
C VAL A 247 -28.05 -12.79 0.77
N GLU A 248 -27.78 -13.85 0.03
CA GLU A 248 -28.64 -15.01 -0.04
C GLU A 248 -27.82 -16.20 0.46
N SER A 249 -28.18 -16.67 1.65
CA SER A 249 -27.98 -18.01 2.21
C SER A 249 -26.57 -18.65 2.18
N PRO A 250 -26.04 -19.10 3.34
CA PRO A 250 -24.73 -19.72 3.41
C PRO A 250 -24.79 -21.16 2.87
N VAL A 251 -24.29 -21.38 1.66
CA VAL A 251 -23.75 -22.69 1.31
C VAL A 251 -22.35 -22.72 1.91
N ALA A 252 -22.08 -23.70 2.75
CA ALA A 252 -20.82 -23.83 3.50
C ALA A 252 -19.61 -23.85 2.54
N SER A 253 -19.02 -22.68 2.31
CA SER A 253 -17.69 -22.59 1.72
C SER A 253 -16.73 -23.26 2.67
N THR A 254 -16.17 -24.38 2.23
CA THR A 254 -15.16 -25.12 2.98
C THR A 254 -13.96 -24.21 3.21
N SER A 255 -13.33 -24.33 4.37
CA SER A 255 -12.17 -23.52 4.78
C SER A 255 -11.04 -23.51 3.74
N SER A 256 -10.94 -24.56 2.91
CA SER A 256 -9.98 -24.65 1.80
C SER A 256 -10.22 -23.61 0.70
N GLN A 257 -11.46 -23.40 0.26
CA GLN A 257 -11.76 -22.40 -0.79
C GLN A 257 -11.45 -20.98 -0.36
N VAL A 258 -11.68 -20.66 0.92
CA VAL A 258 -11.35 -19.35 1.48
C VAL A 258 -9.85 -19.11 1.51
N ILE A 259 -9.05 -20.15 1.78
CA ILE A 259 -7.58 -20.06 1.80
C ILE A 259 -7.02 -19.85 0.40
N ASP A 260 -7.54 -20.55 -0.61
CA ASP A 260 -7.06 -20.41 -1.99
C ASP A 260 -7.49 -19.06 -2.62
N ASP A 261 -8.69 -18.56 -2.27
CA ASP A 261 -9.11 -17.19 -2.58
C ASP A 261 -8.20 -16.15 -1.92
N LEU A 262 -7.78 -16.36 -0.68
CA LEU A 262 -6.82 -15.47 0.00
C LEU A 262 -5.46 -15.49 -0.68
N ARG A 263 -4.94 -16.67 -1.05
CA ARG A 263 -3.65 -16.81 -1.74
C ARG A 263 -3.66 -16.12 -3.10
N THR A 264 -4.71 -16.29 -3.88
CA THR A 264 -4.86 -15.61 -5.18
C THR A 264 -4.96 -14.10 -5.03
N ASN A 265 -5.72 -13.61 -4.04
CA ASN A 265 -5.79 -12.17 -3.74
C ASN A 265 -4.43 -11.60 -3.29
N VAL A 266 -3.67 -12.34 -2.49
CA VAL A 266 -2.31 -11.93 -2.07
C VAL A 266 -1.38 -11.87 -3.28
N ARG A 267 -1.42 -12.85 -4.19
CA ARG A 267 -0.63 -12.81 -5.43
C ARG A 267 -0.99 -11.60 -6.30
N ASP A 268 -2.28 -11.34 -6.53
CA ASP A 268 -2.74 -10.20 -7.32
C ASP A 268 -2.30 -8.86 -6.72
N LEU A 269 -2.43 -8.72 -5.39
CA LEU A 269 -1.93 -7.54 -4.67
C LEU A 269 -0.42 -7.38 -4.86
N ASN A 270 0.34 -8.46 -4.79
CA ASN A 270 1.79 -8.42 -4.97
C ASN A 270 2.17 -8.01 -6.40
N THR A 271 1.47 -8.52 -7.41
CA THR A 271 1.65 -8.10 -8.82
C THR A 271 1.35 -6.62 -9.01
N ARG A 272 0.28 -6.11 -8.37
CA ARG A 272 -0.06 -4.68 -8.41
C ARG A 272 0.97 -3.79 -7.71
N ILE A 273 1.50 -4.24 -6.58
CA ILE A 273 2.59 -3.55 -5.88
C ILE A 273 3.82 -3.47 -6.79
N ASN A 274 4.24 -4.59 -7.38
CA ASN A 274 5.38 -4.61 -8.30
C ASN A 274 5.21 -3.67 -9.49
N LEU A 275 4.01 -3.63 -10.10
CA LEU A 275 3.71 -2.72 -11.21
C LEU A 275 3.79 -1.24 -10.76
N GLN A 276 3.29 -0.93 -9.56
CA GLN A 276 3.39 0.42 -9.00
C GLN A 276 4.84 0.80 -8.71
N GLU A 277 5.66 -0.12 -8.21
CA GLU A 277 7.08 0.11 -8.00
C GLU A 277 7.83 0.37 -9.32
N GLU A 278 7.56 -0.41 -10.37
CA GLU A 278 8.16 -0.18 -11.68
C GLU A 278 7.77 1.18 -12.27
N MET A 279 6.50 1.56 -12.16
CA MET A 279 6.03 2.87 -12.60
C MET A 279 6.71 4.00 -11.82
N LEU A 280 6.88 3.85 -10.50
CA LEU A 280 7.60 4.82 -9.67
C LEU A 280 9.08 4.91 -10.07
N ARG A 281 9.75 3.77 -10.30
CA ARG A 281 11.14 3.75 -10.79
C ARG A 281 11.27 4.48 -12.13
N TYR A 282 10.35 4.25 -13.06
CA TYR A 282 10.32 4.95 -14.34
C TYR A 282 10.16 6.47 -14.17
N LEU A 283 9.24 6.90 -13.31
CA LEU A 283 9.02 8.33 -13.03
C LEU A 283 10.26 8.97 -12.40
N ILE A 284 10.90 8.31 -11.44
CA ILE A 284 12.14 8.80 -10.81
C ILE A 284 13.25 8.95 -11.86
N LEU A 285 13.44 7.96 -12.73
CA LEU A 285 14.42 8.03 -13.82
C LEU A 285 14.11 9.16 -14.79
N ARG A 286 12.83 9.38 -15.11
CA ARG A 286 12.41 10.47 -16.00
C ARG A 286 12.67 11.84 -15.39
N VAL A 287 12.40 12.01 -14.10
CA VAL A 287 12.70 13.26 -13.38
C VAL A 287 14.19 13.53 -13.37
N ARG A 288 15.03 12.53 -13.04
CA ARG A 288 16.48 12.69 -13.08
C ARG A 288 17.01 13.10 -14.45
N LYS A 289 16.50 12.49 -15.52
CA LYS A 289 16.87 12.88 -16.89
C LYS A 289 16.50 14.32 -17.22
N LEU A 290 15.35 14.79 -16.74
CA LEU A 290 14.95 16.19 -16.94
C LEU A 290 15.81 17.14 -16.11
N GLU A 291 16.17 16.76 -14.89
CA GLU A 291 17.09 17.54 -14.05
C GLU A 291 18.51 17.61 -14.65
N GLU A 292 18.98 16.52 -15.25
CA GLU A 292 20.26 16.49 -15.98
C GLU A 292 20.20 17.37 -17.24
N ALA A 293 19.14 17.26 -18.05
CA ALA A 293 18.97 18.10 -19.24
C ALA A 293 18.91 19.59 -18.89
N ASN A 294 18.18 19.96 -17.84
CA ASN A 294 18.13 21.35 -17.38
C ASN A 294 19.49 21.84 -16.88
N ARG A 295 20.28 20.98 -16.22
CA ARG A 295 21.63 21.36 -15.78
C ARG A 295 22.56 21.59 -16.97
N GLU A 296 22.44 20.79 -18.03
CA GLU A 296 23.20 20.98 -19.27
C GLU A 296 22.81 22.30 -19.98
N GLU A 297 21.51 22.64 -20.00
CA GLU A 297 21.02 23.93 -20.53
C GLU A 297 21.57 25.13 -19.73
N ASP A 298 21.57 25.06 -18.40
CA ASP A 298 22.12 26.11 -17.54
C ASP A 298 23.64 26.33 -17.78
N GLU A 299 24.41 25.25 -18.01
CA GLU A 299 25.84 25.32 -18.32
C GLU A 299 26.12 25.90 -19.72
N GLU A 300 25.25 25.63 -20.70
CA GLU A 300 25.34 26.23 -22.04
C GLU A 300 25.06 27.74 -22.00
N GLU A 301 24.03 28.18 -21.27
CA GLU A 301 23.69 29.60 -21.11
C GLU A 301 24.83 30.39 -20.43
N GLU A 302 25.45 29.84 -19.39
CA GLU A 302 26.58 30.49 -18.71
C GLU A 302 27.77 30.67 -19.67
N SER A 303 28.01 29.69 -20.55
CA SER A 303 29.09 29.75 -21.56
C SER A 303 28.84 30.77 -22.68
N GLU A 304 27.58 31.00 -23.05
CA GLU A 304 27.18 32.04 -24.01
C GLU A 304 27.29 33.43 -23.40
N GLU A 305 26.85 33.62 -22.16
CA GLU A 305 26.93 34.91 -21.47
C GLU A 305 28.40 35.35 -21.31
N ASP A 306 29.30 34.41 -21.02
CA ASP A 306 30.74 34.63 -20.93
C ASP A 306 31.38 34.99 -22.29
N ARG A 307 30.89 34.41 -23.39
CA ARG A 307 31.28 34.79 -24.77
C ARG A 307 30.80 36.19 -25.14
N VAL A 308 29.57 36.56 -24.77
CA VAL A 308 29.00 37.89 -25.03
C VAL A 308 29.77 38.96 -24.25
N LYS A 309 30.11 38.71 -22.97
CA LYS A 309 30.95 39.63 -22.17
C LYS A 309 32.33 39.86 -22.81
N ARG A 310 33.01 38.80 -23.27
CA ARG A 310 34.35 38.93 -23.91
C ARG A 310 34.32 39.65 -25.26
N THR A 311 33.21 39.59 -26.00
CA THR A 311 33.06 40.26 -27.30
C THR A 311 32.60 41.71 -27.17
N GLY A 312 31.83 42.04 -26.12
CA GLY A 312 31.42 43.41 -25.80
C GLY A 312 32.59 44.33 -25.42
N ASP A 313 33.55 43.83 -24.63
CA ASP A 313 34.72 44.61 -24.17
C ASP A 313 35.68 45.03 -25.29
N ARG A 314 35.69 44.33 -26.42
CA ARG A 314 36.55 44.67 -27.57
C ARG A 314 36.02 45.82 -28.42
N LYS A 315 34.71 46.14 -28.36
CA LYS A 315 34.09 47.21 -29.15
C LYS A 315 34.19 48.61 -28.50
N GLY A 316 34.53 48.70 -27.21
CA GLY A 316 34.56 49.96 -26.46
C GLY A 316 35.90 50.72 -26.45
N LYS A 317 37.02 50.11 -26.87
CA LYS A 317 38.37 50.70 -26.74
C LYS A 317 38.93 51.38 -28.00
N GLY A 318 38.14 51.54 -29.05
CA GLY A 318 38.61 52.02 -30.37
C GLY A 318 38.12 53.40 -30.81
N ARG A 319 37.82 54.34 -29.90
CA ARG A 319 37.37 55.69 -30.31
C ARG A 319 37.87 56.80 -29.39
N LYS A 320 39.19 57.02 -29.39
CA LYS A 320 39.83 58.28 -29.01
C LYS A 320 41.08 58.44 -29.87
N GLU A 321 40.90 59.03 -31.05
CA GLU A 321 41.90 59.84 -31.74
C GLU A 321 41.24 61.19 -32.04
#